data_AF-A0A940BMD0-F1
#
_entry.id   AF-A0A940BMD0-F1
#
_cell.length_a   1.000
_cell.length_b   1.000
_cell.length_c   1.000
_cell.angle_alpha   90.00
_cell.angle_beta   90.00
_cell.angle_gamma   90.00
#
_symmetry.space_group_name_H-M   'P 1'
#
loop_
_entity.id
_entity.type
_entity.pdbx_description
1 polymer ?
#
loop_
_entity_poly.entity_id
_entity_poly.type
_entity_poly.pdbx_seq_one_letter_code
_entity_poly.pdbx_strand_id
1 'polypeptide(L)'
;MSIFSKLFARKSDSETRIGGMEDFMLLIRVYYQSAIASQLGINNLAALPDLRIFKQTYHVQTINNKLGLGEKKQCRKLMQDIYHISDGFFAEIDGSVKKRCKKMQDVQGYLITFQGFSQDLMMLMGNLMQWKFRLPGFFKNALRQMVEKQVHEVMTKTSWKDEGVRRTCVAVRKYQAALGYSESWMSEYVFTLVMLAKKEPKKNSEE
;
A
#
# COMPACT_ATOMS: atom_id res chain seq x y z
N MET A 1 19.90 -2.86 -11.45
CA MET A 1 18.79 -2.21 -12.18
C MET A 1 17.71 -1.81 -11.21
N SER A 2 17.21 -0.58 -11.30
CA SER A 2 16.25 0.02 -10.35
C SER A 2 14.87 -0.64 -10.46
N ILE A 3 14.12 -0.78 -9.37
CA ILE A 3 12.75 -1.33 -9.36
C ILE A 3 11.86 -0.56 -10.34
N PHE A 4 12.05 0.77 -10.43
CA PHE A 4 11.32 1.61 -11.39
C PHE A 4 11.73 1.42 -12.86
N SER A 5 12.96 0.97 -13.16
CA SER A 5 13.34 0.68 -14.56
C SER A 5 12.63 -0.55 -15.09
N LYS A 6 12.20 -1.47 -14.21
CA LYS A 6 11.36 -2.61 -14.56
C LYS A 6 9.94 -2.14 -14.88
N LEU A 7 9.36 -1.28 -14.06
CA LEU A 7 8.04 -0.67 -14.25
C LEU A 7 7.92 0.14 -15.57
N PHE A 8 9.02 0.71 -16.05
CA PHE A 8 9.10 1.48 -17.29
C PHE A 8 9.19 0.61 -18.57
N ALA A 9 9.67 -0.64 -18.48
CA ALA A 9 9.97 -1.47 -19.64
C ALA A 9 8.71 -2.01 -20.35
N ARG A 10 8.02 -1.16 -21.11
CA ARG A 10 6.89 -1.56 -21.94
C ARG A 10 7.38 -2.55 -23.02
N LYS A 11 7.02 -3.83 -22.88
CA LYS A 11 7.14 -4.93 -23.85
C LYS A 11 8.52 -5.04 -24.54
N SER A 12 9.49 -5.67 -23.89
CA SER A 12 10.56 -6.39 -24.61
C SER A 12 11.06 -7.56 -23.75
N ASP A 13 11.11 -8.73 -24.38
CA ASP A 13 11.41 -10.08 -23.87
C ASP A 13 12.45 -10.21 -22.74
N SER A 14 12.00 -10.07 -21.49
CA SER A 14 12.56 -10.79 -20.35
C SER A 14 11.46 -10.94 -19.30
N GLU A 15 11.44 -12.05 -18.57
CA GLU A 15 10.44 -12.45 -17.56
C GLU A 15 10.36 -11.53 -16.32
N THR A 16 10.51 -10.22 -16.49
CA THR A 16 10.48 -9.24 -15.41
C THR A 16 9.07 -8.67 -15.30
N ARG A 17 8.24 -9.28 -14.44
CA ARG A 17 6.81 -8.95 -14.26
C ARG A 17 6.65 -7.53 -13.71
N ILE A 18 6.23 -6.62 -14.59
CA ILE A 18 5.83 -5.25 -14.23
C ILE A 18 4.61 -5.28 -13.32
N GLY A 19 4.66 -4.52 -12.23
CA GLY A 19 3.51 -4.36 -11.33
C GLY A 19 3.45 -5.45 -10.26
N GLY A 20 4.60 -5.88 -9.73
CA GLY A 20 4.69 -6.84 -8.63
C GLY A 20 4.36 -6.24 -7.25
N MET A 21 4.52 -7.04 -6.19
CA MET A 21 4.29 -6.60 -4.81
C MET A 21 5.25 -5.48 -4.38
N GLU A 22 6.53 -5.59 -4.72
CA GLU A 22 7.55 -4.57 -4.41
C GLU A 22 7.23 -3.23 -5.07
N ASP A 23 6.83 -3.26 -6.34
CA ASP A 23 6.40 -2.09 -7.12
C ASP A 23 5.21 -1.39 -6.46
N PHE A 24 4.21 -2.17 -6.03
CA PHE A 24 3.02 -1.64 -5.39
C PHE A 24 3.35 -0.97 -4.06
N MET A 25 4.16 -1.62 -3.22
CA MET A 25 4.58 -1.07 -1.92
C MET A 25 5.42 0.20 -2.09
N LEU A 26 6.26 0.26 -3.13
CA LEU A 26 7.02 1.45 -3.48
C LEU A 26 6.11 2.60 -3.93
N LEU A 27 5.13 2.34 -4.80
CA LEU A 27 4.16 3.35 -5.22
C LEU A 27 3.31 3.87 -4.06
N ILE A 28 2.91 3.00 -3.13
CA ILE A 28 2.24 3.40 -1.89
C ILE A 28 3.12 4.39 -1.10
N ARG A 29 4.41 4.08 -0.87
CA ARG A 29 5.33 4.99 -0.16
C ARG A 29 5.52 6.32 -0.89
N VAL A 30 5.67 6.28 -2.22
CA VAL A 30 5.74 7.48 -3.07
C VAL A 30 4.47 8.33 -2.90
N TYR A 31 3.30 7.70 -2.87
CA TYR A 31 2.04 8.41 -2.69
C TYR A 31 1.97 9.12 -1.33
N TYR A 32 2.32 8.42 -0.24
CA TYR A 32 2.41 9.04 1.09
C TYR A 32 3.40 10.21 1.13
N GLN A 33 4.62 10.01 0.63
CA GLN A 33 5.64 11.05 0.60
C GLN A 33 5.18 12.25 -0.24
N SER A 34 4.49 12.03 -1.36
CA SER A 34 3.93 13.10 -2.20
C SER A 34 2.80 13.85 -1.50
N ALA A 35 1.89 13.14 -0.83
CA ALA A 35 0.81 13.74 -0.05
C ALA A 35 1.37 14.61 1.08
N ILE A 36 2.35 14.10 1.83
CA ILE A 36 3.03 14.82 2.92
C ILE A 36 3.78 16.05 2.36
N ALA A 37 4.50 15.91 1.25
CA ALA A 37 5.19 17.02 0.61
C ALA A 37 4.23 18.15 0.25
N SER A 38 3.09 17.80 -0.38
CA SER A 38 2.08 18.78 -0.77
C SER A 38 1.38 19.43 0.42
N GLN A 39 1.18 18.68 1.51
CA GLN A 39 0.50 19.15 2.73
C GLN A 39 1.38 20.11 3.55
N LEU A 40 2.67 19.80 3.67
CA LEU A 40 3.61 20.55 4.51
C LEU A 40 4.45 21.57 3.73
N GLY A 41 4.33 21.61 2.40
CA GLY A 41 5.15 22.49 1.55
C GLY A 41 6.63 22.11 1.53
N ILE A 42 6.94 20.81 1.62
CA ILE A 42 8.32 20.32 1.61
C ILE A 42 8.88 20.44 0.20
N ASN A 43 9.94 21.23 0.02
CA ASN A 43 10.62 21.36 -1.27
C ASN A 43 11.96 20.59 -1.33
N ASN A 44 12.46 20.12 -0.18
CA ASN A 44 13.72 19.37 -0.12
C ASN A 44 13.48 17.88 -0.40
N LEU A 45 13.90 17.43 -1.59
CA LEU A 45 13.81 16.03 -2.01
C LEU A 45 14.64 15.05 -1.16
N ALA A 46 15.66 15.51 -0.43
CA ALA A 46 16.44 14.64 0.45
C ALA A 46 15.62 14.09 1.62
N ALA A 47 14.55 14.80 2.02
CA ALA A 47 13.64 14.35 3.07
C ALA A 47 12.69 13.23 2.63
N LEU A 48 12.57 12.97 1.32
CA LEU A 48 11.56 12.10 0.72
C LEU A 48 12.21 11.18 -0.34
N PRO A 49 12.93 10.13 0.08
CA PRO A 49 13.81 9.37 -0.79
C PRO A 49 13.07 8.59 -1.89
N ASP A 50 11.94 7.95 -1.60
CA ASP A 50 11.17 7.21 -2.61
C ASP A 50 10.58 8.19 -3.64
N LEU A 51 10.05 9.33 -3.18
CA LEU A 51 9.54 10.39 -4.03
C LEU A 51 10.61 10.96 -4.96
N ARG A 52 11.82 11.16 -4.44
CA ARG A 52 12.97 11.62 -5.22
C ARG A 52 13.30 10.64 -6.35
N ILE A 53 13.41 9.35 -6.02
CA ILE A 53 13.72 8.33 -7.03
C ILE A 53 12.59 8.25 -8.07
N PHE A 54 11.34 8.29 -7.63
CA PHE A 54 10.18 8.28 -8.52
C PHE A 54 10.20 9.48 -9.49
N LYS A 55 10.37 10.69 -8.96
CA LYS A 55 10.43 11.93 -9.76
C LYS A 55 11.54 11.87 -10.80
N GLN A 56 12.73 11.42 -10.42
CA GLN A 56 13.88 11.28 -11.31
C GLN A 56 13.61 10.24 -12.40
N THR A 57 13.01 9.10 -12.04
CA THR A 57 12.78 8.00 -12.99
C THR A 57 11.69 8.33 -14.00
N TYR A 58 10.60 8.95 -13.57
CA TYR A 58 9.45 9.27 -14.43
C TYR A 58 9.51 10.69 -15.00
N HIS A 59 10.60 11.42 -14.77
CA HIS A 59 10.79 12.81 -15.20
C HIS A 59 9.58 13.71 -14.89
N VAL A 60 8.94 13.50 -13.73
CA VAL A 60 7.72 14.22 -13.36
C VAL A 60 8.08 15.65 -13.03
N GLN A 61 7.40 16.62 -13.65
CA GLN A 61 7.58 18.04 -13.33
C GLN A 61 6.86 18.42 -12.04
N THR A 62 7.45 19.34 -11.27
CA THR A 62 6.73 19.96 -10.15
C THR A 62 5.61 20.85 -10.69
N ILE A 63 4.54 21.01 -9.91
CA ILE A 63 3.43 21.89 -10.27
C ILE A 63 3.47 23.10 -9.36
N ASN A 64 3.42 24.31 -9.93
CA ASN A 64 3.51 25.58 -9.19
C ASN A 64 4.75 25.67 -8.28
N ASN A 65 5.89 25.14 -8.74
CA ASN A 65 7.14 25.03 -7.96
C ASN A 65 7.00 24.26 -6.62
N LYS A 66 5.91 23.50 -6.44
CA LYS A 66 5.67 22.68 -5.25
C LYS A 66 5.88 21.21 -5.57
N LEU A 67 6.60 20.54 -4.68
CA LEU A 67 6.76 19.10 -4.71
C LEU A 67 5.48 18.40 -4.22
N GLY A 68 5.22 17.22 -4.75
CA GLY A 68 4.17 16.32 -4.29
C GLY A 68 2.86 16.46 -5.06
N LEU A 69 2.58 17.59 -5.72
CA LEU A 69 1.34 17.73 -6.49
C LEU A 69 1.37 16.92 -7.80
N GLY A 70 2.41 17.13 -8.62
CA GLY A 70 2.57 16.44 -9.89
C GLY A 70 2.87 14.96 -9.70
N GLU A 71 3.75 14.66 -8.75
CA GLU A 71 4.15 13.29 -8.42
C GLU A 71 2.99 12.48 -7.85
N LYS A 72 2.16 13.07 -6.96
CA LYS A 72 0.95 12.41 -6.45
C LYS A 72 -0.04 12.10 -7.57
N LYS A 73 -0.26 13.03 -8.50
CA LYS A 73 -1.16 12.82 -9.64
C LYS A 73 -0.66 11.69 -10.55
N GLN A 74 0.63 11.69 -10.87
CA GLN A 74 1.23 10.64 -11.72
C GLN A 74 1.23 9.28 -11.02
N CYS A 75 1.61 9.23 -9.73
CA CYS A 75 1.63 8.02 -8.93
C CYS A 75 0.21 7.42 -8.79
N ARG A 76 -0.80 8.26 -8.53
CA ARG A 76 -2.22 7.86 -8.55
C ARG A 76 -2.57 7.17 -9.86
N LYS A 77 -2.31 7.82 -11.00
CA LYS A 77 -2.64 7.28 -12.32
C LYS A 77 -1.99 5.91 -12.55
N LEU A 78 -0.70 5.77 -12.26
CA LEU A 78 -0.02 4.47 -12.37
C LEU A 78 -0.67 3.39 -11.51
N MET A 79 -1.04 3.72 -10.28
CA MET A 79 -1.67 2.77 -9.38
C MET A 79 -3.08 2.35 -9.83
N GLN A 80 -3.84 3.27 -10.44
CA GLN A 80 -5.14 3.00 -11.04
C GLN A 80 -5.01 2.14 -12.30
N ASP A 81 -4.07 2.46 -13.17
CA ASP A 81 -3.87 1.77 -14.45
C ASP A 81 -3.38 0.33 -14.23
N ILE A 82 -2.46 0.11 -13.29
CA ILE A 82 -1.80 -1.20 -13.08
C ILE A 82 -2.55 -2.08 -12.08
N TYR A 83 -3.07 -1.50 -11.01
CA TYR A 83 -3.65 -2.26 -9.89
C TYR A 83 -5.15 -2.03 -9.69
N HIS A 84 -5.76 -1.14 -10.49
CA HIS A 84 -7.19 -0.82 -10.41
C HIS A 84 -7.63 -0.27 -9.05
N ILE A 85 -6.76 0.52 -8.42
CA ILE A 85 -7.05 1.19 -7.14
C ILE A 85 -8.11 2.27 -7.33
N SER A 86 -9.03 2.39 -6.39
CA SER A 86 -10.14 3.33 -6.40
C SER A 86 -9.70 4.75 -6.03
N ASP A 87 -10.49 5.74 -6.44
CA ASP A 87 -10.28 7.13 -6.03
C ASP A 87 -10.45 7.33 -4.52
N GLY A 88 -11.36 6.57 -3.89
CA GLY A 88 -11.62 6.61 -2.46
C GLY A 88 -10.41 6.19 -1.64
N PHE A 89 -9.64 5.20 -2.13
CA PHE A 89 -8.39 4.77 -1.51
C PHE A 89 -7.42 5.93 -1.26
N PHE A 90 -7.22 6.75 -2.29
CA PHE A 90 -6.34 7.91 -2.25
C PHE A 90 -6.90 9.05 -1.40
N ALA A 91 -8.22 9.26 -1.45
CA ALA A 91 -8.89 10.30 -0.67
C ALA A 91 -8.73 10.08 0.84
N GLU A 92 -8.78 8.83 1.29
CA GLU A 92 -8.54 8.50 2.70
C GLU A 92 -7.07 8.70 3.12
N ILE A 93 -6.10 8.39 2.26
CA ILE A 93 -4.68 8.70 2.52
C ILE A 93 -4.49 10.21 2.65
N ASP A 94 -4.99 10.99 1.70
CA ASP A 94 -4.91 12.45 1.72
C ASP A 94 -5.58 13.03 2.98
N GLY A 95 -6.76 12.51 3.33
CA GLY A 95 -7.49 12.90 4.54
C GLY A 95 -6.74 12.56 5.82
N SER A 96 -6.11 11.39 5.88
CA SER A 96 -5.28 10.95 7.01
C SER A 96 -4.05 11.83 7.19
N VAL A 97 -3.28 12.04 6.12
CA VAL A 97 -2.10 12.91 6.11
C VAL A 97 -2.48 14.32 6.52
N LYS A 98 -3.57 14.88 5.98
CA LYS A 98 -4.05 16.22 6.34
C LYS A 98 -4.39 16.35 7.83
N LYS A 99 -4.96 15.30 8.43
CA LYS A 99 -5.34 15.29 9.85
C LYS A 99 -4.14 15.09 10.79
N ARG A 100 -3.18 14.25 10.41
CA ARG A 100 -2.11 13.74 11.28
C ARG A 100 -0.75 14.38 11.05
N CYS A 101 -0.44 14.83 9.84
CA CYS A 101 0.82 15.48 9.49
C CYS A 101 0.61 16.99 9.38
N LYS A 102 0.65 17.71 10.50
CA LYS A 102 0.47 19.18 10.54
C LYS A 102 1.80 19.92 10.53
N LYS A 103 2.87 19.27 11.02
CA LYS A 103 4.24 19.77 11.03
C LYS A 103 5.23 18.65 10.74
N MET A 104 6.48 19.00 10.44
CA MET A 104 7.53 18.04 10.05
C MET A 104 7.77 16.95 11.11
N GLN A 105 7.66 17.30 12.40
CA GLN A 105 7.88 16.37 13.51
C GLN A 105 6.84 15.24 13.56
N ASP A 106 5.66 15.45 12.98
CA ASP A 106 4.60 14.44 12.97
C ASP A 106 4.87 13.34 11.93
N VAL A 107 5.67 13.65 10.90
CA VAL A 107 5.86 12.81 9.70
C VAL A 107 6.46 11.46 10.04
N GLN A 108 7.54 11.43 10.82
CA GLN A 108 8.24 10.18 11.13
C GLN A 108 7.34 9.22 11.93
N GLY A 109 6.67 9.74 12.97
CA GLY A 109 5.74 8.96 13.79
C GLY A 109 4.56 8.43 12.97
N TYR A 110 4.03 9.25 12.05
CA TYR A 110 2.97 8.85 11.14
C TYR A 110 3.40 7.72 10.20
N LEU A 111 4.59 7.82 9.58
CA LEU A 111 5.10 6.78 8.68
C LEU A 111 5.41 5.48 9.41
N ILE A 112 5.94 5.54 10.64
CA ILE A 112 6.13 4.35 11.50
C ILE A 112 4.78 3.70 11.84
N THR A 113 3.77 4.51 12.17
CA THR A 113 2.41 4.02 12.44
C THR A 113 1.85 3.28 11.22
N PHE A 114 1.99 3.85 10.02
CA PHE A 114 1.56 3.20 8.79
C PHE A 114 2.34 1.91 8.50
N GLN A 115 3.65 1.90 8.74
CA GLN A 115 4.48 0.71 8.54
C GLN A 115 4.07 -0.43 9.48
N GLY A 116 3.87 -0.14 10.77
CA GLY A 116 3.39 -1.11 11.75
C GLY A 116 2.01 -1.65 11.39
N PHE A 117 1.10 -0.77 10.98
CA PHE A 117 -0.22 -1.15 10.46
C PHE A 117 -0.13 -2.12 9.27
N SER A 118 0.66 -1.79 8.25
CA SER A 118 0.81 -2.60 7.03
C SER A 118 1.39 -3.98 7.36
N GLN A 119 2.43 -4.03 8.19
CA GLN A 119 3.08 -5.27 8.60
C GLN A 119 2.14 -6.19 9.39
N ASP A 120 1.49 -5.67 10.43
CA ASP A 120 0.61 -6.46 11.30
C ASP A 120 -0.64 -6.92 10.55
N LEU A 121 -1.22 -6.06 9.70
CA LEU A 121 -2.36 -6.42 8.87
C LEU A 121 -1.97 -7.53 7.88
N MET A 122 -0.82 -7.42 7.22
CA MET A 122 -0.36 -8.45 6.28
C MET A 122 -0.02 -9.77 6.98
N MET A 123 0.58 -9.72 8.18
CA MET A 123 0.82 -10.91 8.99
C MET A 123 -0.50 -11.61 9.36
N LEU A 124 -1.52 -10.85 9.80
CA LEU A 124 -2.85 -11.40 10.07
C LEU A 124 -3.47 -12.00 8.82
N MET A 125 -3.41 -11.32 7.68
CA MET A 125 -3.96 -11.85 6.43
C MET A 125 -3.22 -13.12 5.99
N GLY A 126 -1.90 -13.18 6.17
CA GLY A 126 -1.10 -14.38 5.98
C GLY A 126 -1.64 -15.54 6.82
N ASN A 127 -1.77 -15.36 8.14
CA ASN A 127 -2.22 -16.39 9.07
C ASN A 127 -3.69 -16.79 8.87
N LEU A 128 -4.59 -15.82 8.69
CA LEU A 128 -6.05 -16.03 8.61
C LEU A 128 -6.51 -16.48 7.23
N MET A 129 -5.72 -16.27 6.18
CA MET A 129 -6.08 -16.63 4.81
C MET A 129 -5.23 -17.74 4.20
N GLN A 130 -4.34 -18.42 4.95
CA GLN A 130 -3.44 -19.48 4.44
C GLN A 130 -4.11 -20.48 3.46
N TRP A 131 -5.31 -20.97 3.79
CA TRP A 131 -6.07 -21.89 2.92
C TRP A 131 -6.84 -21.19 1.79
N LYS A 132 -7.26 -19.95 1.98
CA LYS A 132 -8.03 -19.15 1.02
C LYS A 132 -7.17 -18.64 -0.15
N PHE A 133 -5.83 -18.60 0.03
CA PHE A 133 -4.88 -18.39 -1.06
C PHE A 133 -4.84 -19.54 -2.08
N ARG A 134 -5.43 -20.71 -1.78
CA ARG A 134 -5.53 -21.85 -2.70
C ARG A 134 -6.69 -21.75 -3.70
N LEU A 135 -7.58 -20.77 -3.55
CA LEU A 135 -8.67 -20.53 -4.52
C LEU A 135 -8.11 -20.11 -5.88
N PRO A 136 -8.59 -20.67 -7.00
CA PRO A 136 -8.15 -20.23 -8.32
C PRO A 136 -8.39 -18.74 -8.56
N GLY A 137 -7.43 -18.04 -9.19
CA GLY A 137 -7.44 -16.58 -9.36
C GLY A 137 -8.60 -16.01 -10.20
N PHE A 138 -9.38 -16.85 -10.87
CA PHE A 138 -10.60 -16.44 -11.58
C PHE A 138 -11.79 -16.18 -10.64
N PHE A 139 -11.74 -16.63 -9.38
CA PHE A 139 -12.75 -16.29 -8.36
C PHE A 139 -12.48 -14.94 -7.66
N LYS A 140 -12.16 -13.89 -8.42
CA LYS A 140 -11.81 -12.57 -7.88
C LYS A 140 -12.87 -12.01 -6.93
N ASN A 141 -14.15 -12.14 -7.29
CA ASN A 141 -15.27 -11.63 -6.48
C ASN A 141 -15.41 -12.39 -5.16
N ALA A 142 -15.30 -13.73 -5.19
CA ALA A 142 -15.33 -14.53 -3.97
C ALA A 142 -14.13 -14.21 -3.07
N LEU A 143 -12.94 -14.05 -3.65
CA LEU A 143 -11.75 -13.66 -2.90
C LEU A 143 -11.88 -12.26 -2.29
N ARG A 144 -12.49 -11.30 -2.99
CA ARG A 144 -12.79 -9.98 -2.44
C ARG A 144 -13.73 -10.05 -1.25
N GLN A 145 -14.84 -10.80 -1.36
CA GLN A 145 -15.77 -11.01 -0.24
C GLN A 145 -15.09 -11.70 0.95
N MET A 146 -14.17 -12.63 0.69
CA MET A 146 -13.39 -13.26 1.75
C MET A 146 -12.46 -12.27 2.44
N VAL A 147 -11.77 -11.40 1.69
CA VAL A 147 -10.93 -10.35 2.26
C VAL A 147 -11.77 -9.39 3.11
N GLU A 148 -12.89 -8.91 2.59
CA GLU A 148 -13.81 -8.03 3.33
C GLU A 148 -14.26 -8.66 4.64
N LYS A 149 -14.67 -9.95 4.61
CA LYS A 149 -15.04 -10.67 5.82
C LYS A 149 -13.88 -10.78 6.81
N GLN A 150 -12.66 -11.04 6.34
CA GLN A 150 -11.51 -11.15 7.25
C GLN A 150 -11.09 -9.81 7.84
N VAL A 151 -11.11 -8.75 7.05
CA VAL A 151 -10.90 -7.39 7.55
C VAL A 151 -11.96 -7.07 8.60
N HIS A 152 -13.22 -7.40 8.34
CA HIS A 152 -14.29 -7.21 9.30
C HIS A 152 -14.05 -7.97 10.61
N GLU A 153 -13.68 -9.26 10.55
CA GLU A 153 -13.33 -10.03 11.76
C GLU A 153 -12.14 -9.41 12.50
N VAL A 154 -11.10 -8.95 11.78
CA VAL A 154 -9.96 -8.25 12.39
C VAL A 154 -10.41 -6.97 13.10
N MET A 155 -11.43 -6.27 12.62
CA MET A 155 -11.91 -5.02 13.21
C MET A 155 -12.93 -5.20 14.34
N THR A 156 -13.75 -6.25 14.31
CA THR A 156 -14.88 -6.39 15.25
C THR A 156 -14.72 -7.52 16.26
N LYS A 157 -14.08 -8.64 15.89
CA LYS A 157 -14.05 -9.85 16.71
C LYS A 157 -13.15 -9.72 17.93
N THR A 158 -13.68 -9.88 19.13
CA THR A 158 -12.93 -9.68 20.38
C THR A 158 -12.22 -10.95 20.86
N SER A 159 -12.68 -12.13 20.45
CA SER A 159 -12.14 -13.43 20.87
C SER A 159 -11.46 -14.18 19.70
N TRP A 160 -10.28 -14.72 19.98
CA TRP A 160 -9.50 -15.53 19.05
C TRP A 160 -8.93 -16.74 19.80
N LYS A 161 -8.81 -17.88 19.11
CA LYS A 161 -8.19 -19.09 19.68
C LYS A 161 -6.70 -18.89 19.94
N ASP A 162 -6.04 -18.19 19.03
CA ASP A 162 -4.62 -17.85 19.12
C ASP A 162 -4.48 -16.46 19.77
N GLU A 163 -3.74 -16.41 20.88
CA GLU A 163 -3.51 -15.20 21.65
C GLU A 163 -2.63 -14.18 20.91
N GLY A 164 -1.68 -14.64 20.09
CA GLY A 164 -0.87 -13.80 19.22
C GLY A 164 -1.71 -13.11 18.14
N VAL A 165 -2.65 -13.84 17.53
CA VAL A 165 -3.64 -13.28 16.60
C VAL A 165 -4.50 -12.24 17.30
N ARG A 166 -4.99 -12.51 18.52
CA ARG A 166 -5.77 -11.55 19.30
C ARG A 166 -5.01 -10.25 19.53
N ARG A 167 -3.77 -10.34 20.01
CA ARG A 167 -2.91 -9.17 20.30
C ARG A 167 -2.63 -8.36 19.04
N THR A 168 -2.34 -9.02 17.94
CA THR A 168 -2.09 -8.36 16.65
C THR A 168 -3.35 -7.66 16.14
N CYS A 169 -4.54 -8.26 16.26
CA CYS A 169 -5.80 -7.60 15.90
C CYS A 169 -6.02 -6.31 16.72
N VAL A 170 -5.72 -6.33 18.02
CA VAL A 170 -5.79 -5.14 18.88
C VAL A 170 -4.79 -4.07 18.43
N ALA A 171 -3.57 -4.45 18.05
CA ALA A 171 -2.57 -3.51 17.52
C ALA A 171 -3.05 -2.88 16.20
N VAL A 172 -3.53 -3.69 15.24
CA VAL A 172 -4.08 -3.22 13.97
C VAL A 172 -5.22 -2.22 14.19
N ARG A 173 -6.14 -2.47 15.12
CA ARG A 173 -7.22 -1.52 15.45
C ARG A 173 -6.69 -0.20 16.00
N LYS A 174 -5.67 -0.22 16.85
CA LYS A 174 -5.03 1.00 17.36
C LYS A 174 -4.38 1.80 16.24
N TYR A 175 -3.64 1.13 15.34
CA TYR A 175 -3.06 1.82 14.20
C TYR A 175 -4.13 2.34 13.25
N GLN A 176 -5.16 1.54 12.95
CA GLN A 176 -6.29 1.94 12.12
C GLN A 176 -6.97 3.19 12.70
N ALA A 177 -7.20 3.25 14.01
CA ALA A 177 -7.80 4.42 14.66
C ALA A 177 -6.87 5.66 14.58
N ALA A 178 -5.55 5.46 14.66
CA ALA A 178 -4.59 6.54 14.47
C ALA A 178 -4.59 7.04 13.03
N LEU A 179 -4.63 6.14 12.04
CA LEU A 179 -4.59 6.48 10.62
C LEU A 179 -5.96 6.90 10.05
N GLY A 180 -7.06 6.48 10.65
CA GLY A 180 -8.42 6.81 10.23
C GLY A 180 -8.88 6.13 8.95
N TYR A 181 -8.36 4.95 8.61
CA TYR A 181 -8.75 4.20 7.41
C TYR A 181 -10.02 3.37 7.62
N SER A 182 -10.90 3.33 6.63
CA SER A 182 -12.10 2.51 6.65
C SER A 182 -11.81 1.02 6.43
N GLU A 183 -12.75 0.15 6.81
CA GLU A 183 -12.70 -1.27 6.44
C GLU A 183 -12.65 -1.48 4.92
N SER A 184 -13.26 -0.57 4.13
CA SER A 184 -13.19 -0.60 2.66
C SER A 184 -11.77 -0.35 2.17
N TRP A 185 -11.08 0.67 2.71
CA TRP A 185 -9.68 0.95 2.39
C TRP A 185 -8.79 -0.24 2.74
N MET A 186 -8.97 -0.81 3.93
CA MET A 186 -8.23 -1.99 4.39
C MET A 186 -8.45 -3.19 3.47
N SER A 187 -9.69 -3.43 3.05
CA SER A 187 -10.06 -4.54 2.17
C SER A 187 -9.44 -4.39 0.78
N GLU A 188 -9.45 -3.18 0.21
CA GLU A 188 -8.85 -2.90 -1.09
C GLU A 188 -7.32 -3.07 -1.06
N TYR A 189 -6.68 -2.58 0.01
CA TYR A 189 -5.24 -2.74 0.24
C TYR A 189 -4.84 -4.22 0.30
N VAL A 190 -5.51 -4.99 1.16
CA VAL A 190 -5.24 -6.42 1.34
C VAL A 190 -5.55 -7.19 0.07
N PHE A 191 -6.69 -6.93 -0.57
CA PHE A 191 -7.09 -7.63 -1.79
C PHE A 191 -6.05 -7.44 -2.90
N THR A 192 -5.55 -6.22 -3.08
CA THR A 192 -4.49 -5.93 -4.06
C THR A 192 -3.24 -6.76 -3.77
N LEU A 193 -2.75 -6.73 -2.53
CA LEU A 193 -1.55 -7.48 -2.15
C LEU A 193 -1.73 -9.00 -2.30
N VAL A 194 -2.89 -9.52 -1.92
CA VAL A 194 -3.25 -10.93 -2.10
C VAL A 194 -3.24 -11.31 -3.58
N MET A 195 -3.81 -10.48 -4.45
CA MET A 195 -3.83 -10.71 -5.89
C MET A 195 -2.41 -10.69 -6.49
N LEU A 196 -1.53 -9.83 -5.99
CA LEU A 196 -0.13 -9.77 -6.40
C LEU A 196 0.65 -11.00 -5.95
N ALA A 197 0.54 -11.39 -4.68
CA ALA A 197 1.19 -12.57 -4.14
C ALA A 197 0.78 -13.86 -4.89
N LYS A 198 -0.48 -13.96 -5.33
CA LYS A 198 -0.96 -15.11 -6.14
C LYS A 198 -0.42 -15.12 -7.57
N LYS A 199 -0.03 -13.96 -8.11
CA LYS A 199 0.55 -13.83 -9.44
C LYS A 199 2.05 -14.10 -9.44
N GLU A 200 2.73 -14.15 -8.30
CA GLU A 200 4.13 -14.56 -8.26
C GLU A 200 4.23 -16.07 -8.50
N PRO A 201 5.19 -16.55 -9.33
CA PRO A 201 5.35 -17.99 -9.49
C PRO A 201 5.75 -18.54 -8.12
N LYS A 202 5.12 -19.64 -7.69
CA LYS A 202 5.67 -20.37 -6.54
C LYS A 202 7.11 -20.67 -6.93
N LYS A 203 8.10 -20.22 -6.14
CA LYS A 203 9.41 -20.85 -6.22
C LYS A 203 9.11 -22.32 -6.04
N ASN A 204 9.33 -23.13 -7.07
CA ASN A 204 9.49 -24.54 -6.85
C ASN A 204 10.57 -24.61 -5.79
N SER A 205 10.20 -25.08 -4.60
CA SER A 205 11.15 -25.70 -3.69
C SER A 205 11.63 -26.96 -4.43
N GLU A 206 12.50 -26.74 -5.40
CA GLU A 206 13.38 -27.72 -6.00
C GLU A 206 14.71 -27.53 -5.28
N GLU A 207 15.01 -28.51 -4.44
CA GLU A 207 16.38 -28.97 -4.19
C GLU A 207 17.14 -29.15 -5.51
#